data_AF-A0A1R3R8E9-F1
#
_entry.id   AF-A0A1R3R8E9-F1
#
_cell.length_a   1.000
_cell.length_b   1.000
_cell.length_c   1.000
_cell.angle_alpha   90.00
_cell.angle_beta   90.00
_cell.angle_gamma   90.00
#
_symmetry.space_group_name_H-M   'P 1'
#
loop_
_entity.id
_entity.type
_entity.pdbx_description
1 polymer ?
#
loop_
_entity_poly.entity_id
_entity_poly.type
_entity_poly.pdbx_seq_one_letter_code
_entity_poly.pdbx_strand_id
1 'polypeptide(L)'
;MSASDTGLLRLPTYKDAEVQPLLTQIIQLRTRPKHNFYLAFHLQQAEFSVFPISSPVVPKETERVRIILHASNTDAEMKALVTVIAEWAQEMLVLESSEDRTRVPAAARQVYALMGNGGEEMSGKRGKSLA
;
A
#
# COMPACT_ATOMS: atom_id res chain seq x y z
N MET A 1 -2.90 -2.42 21.25
CA MET A 1 -3.46 -3.32 20.23
C MET A 1 -2.62 -3.18 18.97
N SER A 2 -2.12 -4.27 18.37
CA SER A 2 -1.26 -4.18 17.19
C SER A 2 -2.08 -4.10 15.90
N ALA A 3 -1.49 -3.60 14.80
CA ALA A 3 -2.15 -3.58 13.48
C ALA A 3 -2.54 -4.98 12.96
N SER A 4 -1.83 -6.02 13.42
CA SER A 4 -2.15 -7.41 13.13
C SER A 4 -3.40 -7.87 13.86
N ASP A 5 -3.56 -7.48 15.13
CA ASP A 5 -4.72 -7.85 15.98
C ASP A 5 -6.02 -7.23 15.46
N THR A 6 -5.94 -6.05 14.85
CA THR A 6 -7.11 -5.41 14.22
C THR A 6 -7.45 -6.03 12.86
N GLY A 7 -6.57 -6.84 12.28
CA GLY A 7 -6.71 -7.35 10.92
C GLY A 7 -6.47 -6.28 9.84
N LEU A 8 -5.92 -5.11 10.19
CA LEU A 8 -5.51 -4.08 9.25
C LEU A 8 -4.41 -4.59 8.31
N LEU A 9 -3.44 -5.30 8.87
CA LEU A 9 -2.33 -5.95 8.16
C LEU A 9 -2.22 -7.41 8.55
N ARG A 10 -1.99 -8.29 7.57
CA ARG A 10 -1.73 -9.70 7.83
C ARG A 10 -0.69 -10.23 6.86
N LEU A 11 0.33 -10.92 7.38
CA LEU A 11 1.29 -11.67 6.58
C LEU A 11 0.94 -13.16 6.65
N PRO A 12 0.36 -13.77 5.60
CA PRO A 12 -0.13 -15.16 5.67
C PRO A 12 0.96 -16.20 5.93
N THR A 13 2.19 -15.92 5.52
CA THR A 13 3.35 -16.81 5.69
C THR A 13 3.98 -16.72 7.09
N TYR A 14 3.47 -15.84 7.95
CA TYR A 14 3.96 -15.67 9.32
C TYR A 14 2.79 -15.77 10.29
N LYS A 15 2.74 -16.84 11.06
CA LYS A 15 1.79 -17.01 12.16
C LYS A 15 2.59 -17.50 13.38
N ASP A 16 2.53 -16.72 14.45
CA ASP A 16 2.95 -17.13 15.80
C ASP A 16 4.35 -17.76 15.90
N ALA A 17 5.36 -17.08 15.34
CA ALA A 17 6.79 -17.41 15.46
C ALA A 17 7.30 -18.70 14.76
N GLU A 18 6.43 -19.46 14.08
CA GLU A 18 6.86 -20.49 13.14
C GLU A 18 6.90 -19.91 11.72
N VAL A 19 8.12 -19.77 11.18
CA VAL A 19 8.31 -19.51 9.75
C VAL A 19 7.70 -20.70 9.01
N GLN A 20 6.66 -20.47 8.22
CA GLN A 20 6.10 -21.52 7.36
C GLN A 20 7.23 -22.13 6.52
N PRO A 21 7.19 -23.42 6.15
CA PRO A 21 8.27 -24.11 5.44
C PRO A 21 8.69 -23.47 4.11
N LEU A 22 7.92 -22.50 3.62
CA LEU A 22 8.12 -21.81 2.37
C LEU A 22 8.55 -20.35 2.63
N LEU A 23 9.86 -20.15 2.79
CA LEU A 23 10.46 -18.83 2.65
C LEU A 23 10.58 -18.52 1.14
N THR A 24 9.83 -17.54 0.66
CA THR A 24 9.97 -17.05 -0.72
C THR A 24 10.41 -15.60 -0.72
N GLN A 25 11.02 -15.19 -1.82
CA GLN A 25 11.36 -13.80 -2.12
C GLN A 25 10.14 -12.89 -2.32
N ILE A 26 8.92 -13.46 -2.36
CA ILE A 26 7.68 -12.71 -2.58
C ILE A 26 6.89 -12.64 -1.27
N ILE A 27 6.80 -11.45 -0.70
CA ILE A 27 5.98 -11.15 0.47
C ILE A 27 4.60 -10.67 0.01
N GLN A 28 3.57 -11.30 0.56
CA GLN A 28 2.17 -11.01 0.27
C GLN A 28 1.52 -10.38 1.51
N LEU A 29 1.63 -9.06 1.63
CA LEU A 29 1.06 -8.33 2.77
C LEU A 29 -0.42 -8.05 2.50
N ARG A 30 -1.31 -8.80 3.16
CA ARG A 30 -2.75 -8.60 3.07
C ARG A 30 -3.15 -7.37 3.86
N THR A 31 -4.05 -6.59 3.27
CA THR A 31 -4.68 -5.44 3.91
C THR A 31 -6.17 -5.70 4.07
N ARG A 32 -6.86 -4.84 4.82
CA ARG A 32 -8.32 -4.71 4.67
C ARG A 32 -8.70 -4.34 3.22
N PRO A 33 -9.97 -4.56 2.82
CA PRO A 33 -10.45 -4.24 1.49
C PRO A 33 -10.14 -2.78 1.10
N LYS A 34 -9.72 -2.56 -0.15
CA LYS A 34 -9.34 -1.25 -0.73
C LYS A 34 -8.10 -0.55 -0.13
N HIS A 35 -7.59 -0.99 1.01
CA HIS A 35 -6.43 -0.37 1.67
C HIS A 35 -5.08 -0.73 1.00
N ASN A 36 -5.06 -1.71 0.10
CA ASN A 36 -3.84 -2.11 -0.62
C ASN A 36 -3.27 -0.96 -1.46
N PHE A 37 -4.12 -0.14 -2.07
CA PHE A 37 -3.68 1.05 -2.79
C PHE A 37 -3.10 2.11 -1.85
N TYR A 38 -3.71 2.32 -0.68
CA TYR A 38 -3.22 3.29 0.30
C TYR A 38 -1.83 2.93 0.82
N LEU A 39 -1.62 1.65 1.13
CA LEU A 39 -0.31 1.16 1.52
C LEU A 39 0.70 1.28 0.37
N ALA A 40 0.30 0.93 -0.86
CA ALA A 40 1.18 1.05 -2.02
C ALA A 40 1.59 2.51 -2.27
N PHE A 41 0.67 3.48 -2.21
CA PHE A 41 0.99 4.90 -2.35
C PHE A 41 1.97 5.36 -1.29
N HIS A 42 1.74 4.98 -0.03
CA HIS A 42 2.62 5.36 1.07
C HIS A 42 4.04 4.79 0.88
N LEU A 43 4.15 3.52 0.49
CA LEU A 43 5.44 2.88 0.21
C LEU A 43 6.16 3.48 -1.01
N GLN A 44 5.42 3.77 -2.09
CA GLN A 44 5.98 4.36 -3.31
C GLN A 44 6.46 5.81 -3.09
N GLN A 45 5.79 6.57 -2.21
CA GLN A 45 6.28 7.89 -1.80
C GLN A 45 7.57 7.82 -0.98
N ALA A 46 7.77 6.74 -0.24
CA ALA A 46 9.03 6.41 0.42
C ALA A 46 10.01 5.66 -0.50
N GLU A 47 9.84 5.78 -1.83
CA GLU A 47 10.73 5.26 -2.87
C GLU A 47 10.81 3.72 -2.95
N PHE A 48 9.89 2.99 -2.30
CA PHE A 48 9.81 1.53 -2.43
C PHE A 48 8.99 1.11 -3.65
N SER A 49 9.55 0.22 -4.47
CA SER A 49 8.84 -0.39 -5.59
C SER A 49 7.98 -1.57 -5.12
N VAL A 50 6.67 -1.35 -5.07
CA VAL A 50 5.68 -2.34 -4.63
C VAL A 50 4.46 -2.37 -5.54
N PHE A 51 3.74 -3.49 -5.54
CA PHE A 51 2.60 -3.71 -6.43
C PHE A 51 1.32 -3.99 -5.63
N PRO A 52 0.32 -3.10 -5.64
CA PRO A 52 -1.00 -3.43 -5.13
C PRO A 52 -1.68 -4.43 -6.07
N ILE A 53 -2.24 -5.50 -5.50
CA ILE A 53 -2.92 -6.58 -6.23
C ILE A 53 -4.37 -6.65 -5.75
N SER A 54 -5.30 -6.62 -6.71
CA SER A 54 -6.74 -6.58 -6.50
C SER A 54 -7.46 -7.63 -7.37
N SER A 55 -8.76 -7.83 -7.12
CA SER A 55 -9.63 -8.61 -8.00
C SER A 55 -9.58 -8.09 -9.46
N PRO A 56 -9.63 -8.95 -10.50
CA PRO A 56 -9.89 -10.40 -10.48
C PRO A 56 -8.65 -11.28 -10.29
N VAL A 57 -7.45 -10.70 -10.19
CA VAL A 57 -6.20 -11.47 -10.01
C VAL A 57 -6.22 -12.28 -8.71
N VAL A 58 -6.96 -11.78 -7.73
CA VAL A 58 -7.12 -12.40 -6.41
C VAL A 58 -8.61 -12.41 -6.02
N PRO A 59 -9.04 -13.35 -5.16
CA PRO A 59 -10.40 -13.32 -4.63
C PRO A 59 -10.72 -11.96 -4.01
N LYS A 60 -11.98 -11.53 -4.13
CA LYS A 60 -12.47 -10.29 -3.49
C LYS A 60 -12.19 -10.35 -1.98
N GLU A 61 -11.95 -9.19 -1.38
CA GLU A 61 -11.66 -9.04 0.06
C GLU A 61 -10.34 -9.70 0.49
N THR A 62 -9.51 -10.12 -0.46
CA THR A 62 -8.16 -10.67 -0.21
C THR A 62 -7.07 -9.87 -0.92
N GLU A 63 -7.35 -8.59 -1.13
CA GLU A 63 -6.42 -7.62 -1.67
C GLU A 63 -5.14 -7.57 -0.83
N ARG A 64 -4.03 -7.28 -1.50
CA ARG A 64 -2.70 -7.31 -0.89
C ARG A 64 -1.73 -6.45 -1.63
N VAL A 65 -0.64 -6.10 -0.97
CA VAL A 65 0.55 -5.53 -1.60
C VAL A 65 1.58 -6.63 -1.77
N ARG A 66 2.05 -6.81 -3.01
CA ARG A 66 3.15 -7.71 -3.35
C ARG A 66 4.46 -6.96 -3.24
N ILE A 67 5.33 -7.43 -2.36
CA ILE A 67 6.69 -6.95 -2.14
C ILE A 67 7.64 -8.05 -2.61
N ILE A 68 8.65 -7.69 -3.39
CA ILE A 68 9.64 -8.62 -3.92
C ILE A 68 10.98 -8.26 -3.29
N LEU A 69 11.54 -9.18 -2.52
CA LEU A 69 12.85 -9.04 -1.92
C LEU A 69 13.92 -9.58 -2.88
N HIS A 70 15.04 -8.88 -2.96
CA HIS A 70 16.21 -9.31 -3.71
C HIS A 70 17.33 -9.71 -2.75
N ALA A 71 18.20 -10.63 -3.17
CA ALA A 71 19.34 -11.06 -2.36
C ALA A 71 20.33 -9.92 -2.06
N SER A 72 20.29 -8.84 -2.84
CA SER A 72 21.08 -7.64 -2.61
C SER A 72 20.45 -6.67 -1.62
N ASN A 73 19.21 -6.90 -1.16
CA ASN A 73 18.60 -6.01 -0.19
C ASN A 73 19.32 -6.09 1.15
N THR A 74 19.64 -4.94 1.70
CA THR A 74 20.40 -4.85 2.96
C THR A 74 19.46 -4.89 4.17
N ASP A 75 19.99 -5.28 5.34
CA ASP A 75 19.25 -5.20 6.60
C ASP A 75 18.74 -3.78 6.88
N ALA A 76 19.48 -2.75 6.46
CA ALA A 76 19.07 -1.35 6.61
C ALA A 76 17.85 -1.02 5.74
N GLU A 77 17.86 -1.45 4.47
CA GLU A 77 16.70 -1.31 3.57
C GLU A 77 15.49 -2.08 4.09
N MET A 78 15.70 -3.29 4.61
CA MET A 78 14.62 -4.08 5.22
C MET A 78 14.03 -3.41 6.45
N LYS A 79 14.86 -2.84 7.33
CA LYS A 79 14.40 -2.08 8.49
C LYS A 79 13.64 -0.82 8.07
N ALA A 80 14.11 -0.11 7.05
CA ALA A 80 13.42 1.05 6.50
C ALA A 80 12.04 0.67 5.95
N LEU A 81 11.95 -0.42 5.17
CA LEU A 81 10.68 -0.94 4.65
C LEU A 81 9.69 -1.24 5.79
N VAL A 82 10.13 -1.98 6.83
CA VAL A 82 9.28 -2.33 7.97
C VAL A 82 8.82 -1.08 8.72
N THR A 83 9.70 -0.09 8.89
CA THR A 83 9.39 1.18 9.55
C THR A 83 8.29 1.93 8.80
N VAL A 84 8.42 2.08 7.48
CA VAL A 84 7.41 2.77 6.65
C VAL A 84 6.07 2.04 6.64
N ILE A 85 6.06 0.69 6.64
CA ILE A 85 4.81 -0.09 6.79
C ILE A 85 4.16 0.19 8.15
N ALA A 86 4.95 0.27 9.21
CA ALA A 86 4.45 0.53 10.56
C ALA A 86 3.90 1.96 10.71
N GLU A 87 4.55 2.96 10.11
CA GLU A 87 4.08 4.34 10.07
C GLU A 87 2.73 4.45 9.37
N TRP A 88 2.58 3.82 8.21
CA TRP A 88 1.29 3.73 7.52
C TRP A 88 0.23 3.06 8.39
N ALA A 89 0.56 1.94 9.02
CA ALA A 89 -0.38 1.21 9.86
C ALA A 89 -0.85 2.08 11.05
N GLN A 90 0.07 2.82 11.66
CA GLN A 90 -0.24 3.75 12.74
C GLN A 90 -1.15 4.89 12.27
N GLU A 91 -0.88 5.48 11.10
CA GLU A 91 -1.76 6.50 10.51
C GLU A 91 -3.18 5.97 10.32
N MET A 92 -3.31 4.77 9.76
CA MET A 92 -4.62 4.15 9.52
C MET A 92 -5.39 3.89 10.82
N LEU A 93 -4.72 3.40 11.88
CA LEU A 93 -5.36 3.19 13.18
C LEU A 93 -5.83 4.51 13.80
N VAL A 94 -5.06 5.59 13.67
CA VAL A 94 -5.47 6.92 14.13
C VAL A 94 -6.69 7.42 13.36
N LEU A 95 -6.71 7.25 12.02
CA LEU A 95 -7.84 7.65 11.19
C LEU A 95 -9.11 6.87 11.55
N GLU A 96 -9.00 5.57 11.83
CA GLU A 96 -10.13 4.74 12.27
C GLU A 96 -10.71 5.18 13.62
N SER A 97 -9.88 5.72 14.51
CA SER A 97 -10.32 6.28 15.78
C SER A 97 -10.90 7.69 15.69
N SER A 98 -10.77 8.34 14.53
CA SER A 98 -11.25 9.70 14.30
C SER A 98 -12.76 9.71 13.99
N GLU A 99 -13.44 10.80 14.39
CA GLU A 99 -14.87 10.99 14.09
C GLU A 99 -15.14 11.13 12.57
N ASP A 100 -14.15 11.63 11.82
CA ASP A 100 -14.23 11.76 10.37
C ASP A 100 -13.87 10.45 9.67
N ARG A 101 -14.91 9.68 9.33
CA ARG A 101 -14.79 8.41 8.58
C ARG A 101 -14.51 8.59 7.09
N THR A 102 -14.53 9.82 6.58
CA THR A 102 -14.27 10.11 5.17
C THR A 102 -12.78 10.38 4.90
N ARG A 103 -12.01 10.58 5.96
CA ARG A 103 -10.59 10.89 5.87
C ARG A 103 -9.78 9.68 5.41
N VAL A 104 -9.06 9.86 4.31
CA VAL A 104 -8.08 8.88 3.77
C VAL A 104 -6.66 9.26 4.20
N PRO A 105 -5.69 8.33 4.19
CA PRO A 105 -4.30 8.61 4.59
C PRO A 105 -3.61 9.64 3.71
N ALA A 106 -2.56 10.27 4.24
CA ALA A 106 -1.86 11.40 3.64
C ALA A 106 -1.39 11.11 2.21
N ALA A 107 -0.76 9.96 1.99
CA ALA A 107 -0.30 9.55 0.68
C ALA A 107 -1.47 9.43 -0.32
N ALA A 108 -2.61 8.89 0.10
CA ALA A 108 -3.80 8.80 -0.74
C ALA A 108 -4.37 10.18 -1.09
N ARG A 109 -4.42 11.11 -0.12
CA ARG A 109 -4.86 12.50 -0.36
C ARG A 109 -3.99 13.18 -1.42
N GLN A 110 -2.68 12.99 -1.35
CA GLN A 110 -1.75 13.56 -2.33
C GLN A 110 -1.97 12.98 -3.73
N VAL A 111 -2.09 11.65 -3.85
CA VAL A 111 -2.38 10.99 -5.14
C VAL A 111 -3.72 11.47 -5.72
N TYR A 112 -4.76 11.61 -4.89
CA TYR A 112 -6.06 12.13 -5.32
C TYR A 112 -5.98 13.59 -5.79
N ALA A 113 -5.22 14.44 -5.11
CA ALA A 113 -4.99 15.82 -5.55
C ALA A 113 -4.26 15.87 -6.90
N LEU A 114 -3.23 15.04 -7.10
CA LEU A 114 -2.53 14.95 -8.39
C LEU A 114 -3.44 14.48 -9.53
N MET A 115 -4.31 13.50 -9.28
CA MET A 115 -5.28 13.03 -10.29
C MET A 115 -6.37 14.07 -10.57
N GLY A 116 -6.80 14.83 -9.56
CA GLY A 116 -7.73 15.95 -9.73
C GLY A 116 -7.15 17.05 -10.62
N ASN A 117 -5.88 17.40 -10.40
CA ASN A 117 -5.18 18.44 -11.17
C ASN A 117 -4.79 17.96 -12.58
N GLY A 118 -4.42 16.69 -12.75
CA GLY A 118 -4.05 16.10 -14.05
C GLY A 118 -5.21 15.99 -15.05
N GLY A 119 -6.45 16.02 -14.58
CA GLY A 119 -7.65 16.10 -15.43
C GLY A 119 -7.79 17.44 -16.16
N GLU A 120 -7.30 18.53 -15.57
CA GLU A 120 -7.36 19.88 -16.15
C GLU A 120 -6.29 20.07 -17.24
N GLU A 121 -5.07 19.55 -17.05
CA GLU A 121 -3.98 19.66 -18.03
C GLU A 121 -4.23 18.88 -19.33
N MET A 122 -4.92 17.74 -19.28
CA MET A 122 -5.30 16.97 -20.49
C MET A 122 -6.49 17.57 -21.26
N SER A 123 -7.25 18.49 -20.65
CA SER A 123 -8.34 19.20 -21.33
C SER A 123 -7.81 20.29 -22.26
N GLY A 124 -6.66 20.90 -21.95
CA GLY A 124 -6.07 22.02 -22.69
C GLY A 124 -5.36 21.68 -24.01
N LYS A 125 -5.18 20.41 -24.38
CA LYS A 125 -4.42 20.01 -25.59
C LYS A 125 -5.28 19.58 -26.79
N ARG A 126 -6.62 19.63 -26.72
CA ARG A 126 -7.49 19.35 -27.87
C ARG A 126 -7.83 20.63 -28.63
N GLY A 127 -6.86 21.17 -29.36
CA GLY A 127 -7.08 22.43 -30.06
C GLY A 127 -6.03 22.85 -31.09
N LYS A 128 -5.48 21.92 -31.88
CA LYS A 128 -4.91 22.25 -33.21
C LYS A 128 -5.14 21.06 -34.15
N SER A 129 -6.28 21.09 -34.83
CA SER A 129 -6.49 20.28 -36.03
C SER A 129 -5.59 20.84 -37.13
N LEU A 130 -4.66 20.03 -37.61
CA LEU A 130 -3.91 20.30 -38.84
C LEU A 130 -4.77 19.88 -40.03
N ALA A 131 -4.92 20.84 -40.95
CA ALA A 131 -5.21 20.78 -42.38
C ALA A 131 -6.21 19.75 -42.91
#